data_AF-A0A848Z0R7-F1
#
_entry.id   AF-A0A848Z0R7-F1
#
_cell.length_a   1.000
_cell.length_b   1.000
_cell.length_c   1.000
_cell.angle_alpha   90.00
_cell.angle_beta   90.00
_cell.angle_gamma   90.00
#
_symmetry.space_group_name_H-M   'P 1'
#
loop_
_entity.id
_entity.type
_entity.pdbx_description
1 polymer ?
#
loop_
_entity_poly.entity_id
_entity_poly.type
_entity_poly.pdbx_seq_one_letter_code
_entity_poly.pdbx_strand_id
1 'polypeptide(L)'
;MMGTPYLQICCRQLLGIMRSGIVIDVDTCRYINTTFFNPTREAIAQMLAEPGDCEQETLLDLILTPSEAECLRLEALFESAGFSAEDEQRIVAALADEPSRIPIYMNGRLLISLALNEEMVCRYVVKLRMTRQPDPRLSAVIRRIPDEGCKTKLGIMLRHAPSPLTEPGMDVIAGLIERNTAGGGDLEKQIAFILDIMPELKNGIRLYDLLTIRKHFLESGIRDAATTRSRMDKYNPEMLIMTGGRVPYVDVEAAREQIDIIDSLCITLFGRTDILLPTPGVVDLGQAATISDLKKLTD
;
A
#
# COMPACT_ATOMS: atom_id res chain seq x y z
N MET A 1 10.87 -34.93 6.09
CA MET A 1 9.81 -35.45 5.19
C MET A 1 8.42 -35.02 5.67
N MET A 2 8.12 -33.71 5.70
CA MET A 2 6.79 -33.18 6.06
C MET A 2 6.07 -32.46 4.89
N GLY A 3 6.67 -32.42 3.69
CA GLY A 3 6.22 -31.55 2.59
C GLY A 3 5.04 -32.04 1.74
N THR A 4 4.76 -33.35 1.68
CA THR A 4 3.78 -33.91 0.73
C THR A 4 2.30 -33.54 0.99
N PRO A 5 1.76 -33.55 2.22
CA PRO A 5 0.34 -33.26 2.43
C PRO A 5 0.02 -31.77 2.26
N TYR A 6 0.89 -30.87 2.74
CA TYR A 6 0.69 -29.43 2.59
C TYR A 6 0.78 -28.96 1.15
N LEU A 7 1.68 -29.56 0.35
CA LEU A 7 1.79 -29.28 -1.07
C LEU A 7 0.50 -29.63 -1.83
N GLN A 8 -0.07 -30.81 -1.58
CA GLN A 8 -1.34 -31.23 -2.20
C GLN A 8 -2.52 -30.33 -1.80
N ILE A 9 -2.58 -29.92 -0.53
CA ILE A 9 -3.60 -28.98 -0.04
C ILE A 9 -3.43 -27.63 -0.72
N CYS A 10 -2.20 -27.12 -0.82
CA CYS A 10 -1.88 -25.85 -1.47
C CYS A 10 -2.30 -25.85 -2.93
N CYS A 11 -1.86 -26.85 -3.72
CA CYS A 11 -2.25 -26.97 -5.13
C CYS A 11 -3.76 -27.01 -5.29
N ARG A 12 -4.48 -27.77 -4.46
CA ARG A 12 -5.95 -27.82 -4.51
C ARG A 12 -6.60 -26.48 -4.22
N GLN A 13 -6.10 -25.74 -3.22
CA GLN A 13 -6.64 -24.43 -2.90
C GLN A 13 -6.37 -23.40 -3.99
N LEU A 14 -5.14 -23.38 -4.52
CA LEU A 14 -4.74 -22.51 -5.63
C LEU A 14 -5.56 -22.77 -6.89
N LEU A 15 -5.73 -24.05 -7.28
CA LEU A 15 -6.62 -24.42 -8.39
C LEU A 15 -8.06 -23.99 -8.11
N GLY A 16 -8.54 -24.13 -6.88
CA GLY A 16 -9.87 -23.68 -6.49
C GLY A 16 -10.04 -22.18 -6.68
N ILE A 17 -9.05 -21.37 -6.28
CA ILE A 17 -9.02 -19.91 -6.45
C ILE A 17 -8.99 -19.55 -7.94
N MET A 18 -8.05 -20.13 -8.69
CA MET A 18 -7.87 -19.89 -10.12
C MET A 18 -9.13 -20.25 -10.92
N ARG A 19 -9.78 -21.38 -10.59
CA ARG A 19 -11.02 -21.84 -11.24
C ARG A 19 -12.25 -21.00 -10.87
N SER A 20 -12.31 -20.44 -9.66
CA SER A 20 -13.37 -19.46 -9.33
C SER A 20 -13.21 -18.15 -10.11
N GLY A 21 -12.01 -17.91 -10.63
CA GLY A 21 -11.68 -16.76 -11.44
C GLY A 21 -10.99 -15.66 -10.65
N ILE A 22 -10.17 -14.91 -11.36
CA ILE A 22 -9.42 -13.78 -10.82
C ILE A 22 -10.27 -12.51 -11.03
N VAL A 23 -10.48 -11.77 -9.96
CA VAL A 23 -11.21 -10.50 -10.00
C VAL A 23 -10.19 -9.37 -9.95
N ILE A 24 -10.18 -8.54 -10.99
CA ILE A 24 -9.37 -7.32 -11.04
C ILE A 24 -10.03 -6.29 -10.11
N ASP A 25 -9.28 -5.78 -9.14
CA ASP A 25 -9.77 -4.78 -8.20
C ASP A 25 -9.99 -3.41 -8.86
N VAL A 26 -10.67 -2.51 -8.16
CA VAL A 26 -11.07 -1.20 -8.69
C VAL A 26 -9.88 -0.31 -9.04
N ASP A 27 -8.81 -0.34 -8.24
CA ASP A 27 -7.64 0.50 -8.45
C ASP A 27 -6.82 -0.01 -9.64
N THR A 28 -6.64 -1.34 -9.75
CA THR A 28 -6.04 -1.97 -10.92
C THR A 28 -6.89 -1.72 -12.18
N CYS A 29 -8.21 -1.78 -12.09
CA CYS A 29 -9.11 -1.42 -13.20
C CYS A 29 -8.91 0.05 -13.63
N ARG A 30 -8.82 0.97 -12.67
CA ARG A 30 -8.60 2.40 -12.94
C ARG A 30 -7.24 2.64 -13.59
N TYR A 31 -6.22 1.93 -13.12
CA TYR A 31 -4.88 1.97 -13.70
C TYR A 31 -4.89 1.46 -15.15
N ILE A 32 -5.48 0.28 -15.41
CA ILE A 32 -5.63 -0.26 -16.76
C ILE A 32 -6.35 0.73 -17.68
N ASN A 33 -7.46 1.32 -17.21
CA ASN A 33 -8.22 2.27 -18.02
C ASN A 33 -7.46 3.57 -18.30
N THR A 34 -6.56 3.98 -17.41
CA THR A 34 -5.78 5.21 -17.60
C THR A 34 -4.57 4.95 -18.49
N THR A 35 -3.86 3.85 -18.25
CA THR A 35 -2.63 3.48 -18.96
C THR A 35 -2.91 3.02 -20.40
N PHE A 36 -3.99 2.27 -20.62
CA PHE A 36 -4.35 1.71 -21.93
C PHE A 36 -5.51 2.46 -22.61
N PHE A 37 -5.76 3.72 -22.22
CA PHE A 37 -6.77 4.60 -22.82
C PHE A 37 -8.19 4.01 -22.87
N ASN A 38 -8.63 3.42 -21.75
CA ASN A 38 -9.94 2.81 -21.56
C ASN A 38 -10.23 1.71 -22.61
N PRO A 39 -9.42 0.64 -22.62
CA PRO A 39 -9.45 -0.35 -23.68
C PRO A 39 -10.76 -1.14 -23.67
N THR A 40 -11.22 -1.57 -24.84
CA THR A 40 -12.34 -2.49 -24.94
C THR A 40 -11.92 -3.90 -24.53
N ARG A 41 -12.91 -4.77 -24.29
CA ARG A 41 -12.68 -6.19 -24.02
C ARG A 41 -11.87 -6.84 -25.14
N GLU A 42 -12.20 -6.52 -26.38
CA GLU A 42 -11.55 -7.06 -27.57
C GLU A 42 -10.10 -6.58 -27.67
N ALA A 43 -9.84 -5.30 -27.35
CA ALA A 43 -8.49 -4.76 -27.30
C ALA A 43 -7.63 -5.47 -26.23
N ILE A 44 -8.18 -5.68 -25.02
CA ILE A 44 -7.49 -6.43 -23.97
C ILE A 44 -7.23 -7.88 -24.41
N ALA A 45 -8.21 -8.54 -25.03
CA ALA A 45 -8.02 -9.91 -25.52
C ALA A 45 -6.93 -9.98 -26.61
N GLN A 46 -6.83 -8.96 -27.45
CA GLN A 46 -5.79 -8.86 -28.47
C GLN A 46 -4.40 -8.64 -27.85
N MET A 47 -4.27 -7.67 -26.93
CA MET A 47 -3.02 -7.43 -26.19
C MET A 47 -2.52 -8.71 -25.51
N LEU A 48 -3.43 -9.48 -24.93
CA LEU A 48 -3.07 -10.74 -24.26
C LEU A 48 -2.74 -11.89 -25.22
N ALA A 49 -3.15 -11.81 -26.49
CA ALA A 49 -2.89 -12.83 -27.49
C ALA A 49 -1.56 -12.64 -28.22
N GLU A 50 -0.93 -11.46 -28.14
CA GLU A 50 0.31 -11.11 -28.85
C GLU A 50 1.54 -11.34 -27.94
N PRO A 51 2.26 -12.48 -28.07
CA PRO A 51 3.32 -12.86 -27.14
C PRO A 51 4.55 -11.95 -27.27
N GLY A 52 5.09 -11.50 -26.14
CA GLY A 52 6.36 -10.77 -26.09
C GLY A 52 6.24 -9.27 -26.35
N ASP A 53 5.02 -8.73 -26.39
CA ASP A 53 4.78 -7.30 -26.37
C ASP A 53 4.87 -6.73 -24.94
N CYS A 54 5.38 -5.50 -24.79
CA CYS A 54 5.56 -4.90 -23.47
C CYS A 54 4.23 -4.58 -22.78
N GLU A 55 3.16 -4.32 -23.55
CA GLU A 55 1.83 -4.10 -23.01
C GLU A 55 1.23 -5.40 -22.47
N GLN A 56 1.42 -6.50 -23.20
CA GLN A 56 1.01 -7.83 -22.74
C GLN A 56 1.64 -8.16 -21.38
N GLU A 57 2.96 -7.99 -21.28
CA GLU A 57 3.74 -8.27 -20.07
C GLU A 57 3.21 -7.48 -18.87
N THR A 58 3.02 -6.18 -19.07
CA THR A 58 2.48 -5.27 -18.05
C THR A 58 1.07 -5.69 -17.64
N LEU A 59 0.22 -6.06 -18.61
CA LEU A 59 -1.16 -6.42 -18.36
C LEU A 59 -1.28 -7.78 -17.63
N LEU A 60 -0.48 -8.77 -18.01
CA LEU A 60 -0.37 -10.03 -17.27
C LEU A 60 0.10 -9.80 -15.84
N ASP A 61 1.04 -8.87 -15.65
CA ASP A 61 1.51 -8.56 -14.31
C ASP A 61 0.43 -7.94 -13.42
N LEU A 62 -0.42 -7.08 -13.97
CA LEU A 62 -1.55 -6.52 -13.27
C LEU A 62 -2.62 -7.58 -12.98
N ILE A 63 -3.00 -8.37 -13.98
CA ILE A 63 -4.07 -9.37 -13.87
C ILE A 63 -3.68 -10.51 -12.91
N LEU A 64 -2.44 -10.99 -12.96
CA LEU A 64 -1.97 -12.12 -12.15
C LEU A 64 -1.45 -11.69 -10.77
N THR A 65 -1.98 -10.58 -10.24
CA THR A 65 -1.71 -10.16 -8.85
C THR A 65 -2.74 -10.79 -7.92
N PRO A 66 -2.33 -11.57 -6.91
CA PRO A 66 -3.26 -12.16 -5.96
C PRO A 66 -4.02 -11.08 -5.19
N SER A 67 -5.32 -11.26 -5.03
CA SER A 67 -6.13 -10.32 -4.23
C SER A 67 -5.90 -10.52 -2.72
N GLU A 68 -6.22 -9.50 -1.92
CA GLU A 68 -6.15 -9.62 -0.45
C GLU A 68 -6.98 -10.80 0.08
N ALA A 69 -8.16 -11.04 -0.50
CA ALA A 69 -9.02 -12.16 -0.12
C ALA A 69 -8.39 -13.52 -0.43
N GLU A 70 -7.64 -13.63 -1.52
CA GLU A 70 -6.89 -14.84 -1.88
C GLU A 70 -5.74 -15.09 -0.92
N CYS A 71 -4.97 -14.03 -0.60
CA CYS A 71 -3.89 -14.11 0.39
C CYS A 71 -4.42 -14.49 1.78
N LEU A 72 -5.53 -13.88 2.23
CA LEU A 72 -6.20 -14.21 3.50
C LEU A 72 -6.59 -15.68 3.60
N ARG A 73 -7.13 -16.24 2.51
CA ARG A 73 -7.52 -17.65 2.45
C ARG A 73 -6.31 -18.60 2.55
N LEU A 74 -5.15 -18.18 2.07
CA LEU A 74 -3.94 -19.00 2.00
C LEU A 74 -2.99 -18.79 3.19
N GLU A 75 -3.09 -17.69 3.93
CA GLU A 75 -2.08 -17.31 4.93
C GLU A 75 -1.90 -18.37 6.04
N ALA A 76 -2.99 -18.95 6.55
CA ALA A 76 -2.90 -20.00 7.57
C ALA A 76 -2.11 -21.24 7.09
N LEU A 77 -2.23 -21.55 5.80
CA LEU A 77 -1.46 -22.62 5.16
C LEU A 77 0.01 -22.22 5.02
N PHE A 78 0.29 -20.98 4.62
CA PHE A 78 1.65 -20.48 4.46
C PHE A 78 2.41 -20.38 5.78
N GLU A 79 1.77 -19.94 6.87
CA GLU A 79 2.37 -19.90 8.20
C GLU A 79 2.73 -21.32 8.69
N SER A 80 1.85 -22.29 8.46
CA SER A 80 2.00 -23.65 9.00
C SER A 80 2.97 -24.52 8.20
N ALA A 81 3.00 -24.36 6.87
CA ALA A 81 3.73 -25.27 5.98
C ALA A 81 5.23 -24.94 5.84
N GLY A 82 5.62 -23.67 5.96
CA GLY A 82 7.02 -23.25 5.81
C GLY A 82 7.61 -23.64 4.45
N PHE A 83 6.92 -23.28 3.36
CA PHE A 83 7.29 -23.67 2.00
C PHE A 83 8.73 -23.25 1.63
N SER A 84 9.45 -24.16 0.97
CA SER A 84 10.77 -23.89 0.39
C SER A 84 10.66 -23.52 -1.09
N ALA A 85 11.76 -23.01 -1.68
CA ALA A 85 11.82 -22.75 -3.11
C ALA A 85 11.60 -24.01 -3.97
N GLU A 86 12.00 -25.19 -3.47
CA GLU A 86 11.71 -26.47 -4.14
C GLU A 86 10.21 -26.79 -4.13
N ASP A 87 9.52 -26.49 -3.02
CA ASP A 87 8.07 -26.71 -2.94
C ASP A 87 7.32 -25.74 -3.86
N GLU A 88 7.78 -24.49 -3.94
CA GLU A 88 7.26 -23.50 -4.89
C GLU A 88 7.36 -24.02 -6.34
N GLN A 89 8.52 -24.53 -6.76
CA GLN A 89 8.69 -25.13 -8.10
C GLN A 89 7.79 -26.34 -8.34
N ARG A 90 7.63 -27.22 -7.33
CA ARG A 90 6.73 -28.38 -7.44
C ARG A 90 5.27 -27.95 -7.55
N ILE A 91 4.87 -26.88 -6.86
CA ILE A 91 3.53 -26.30 -6.97
C ILE A 91 3.33 -25.76 -8.38
N VAL A 92 4.28 -24.99 -8.91
CA VAL A 92 4.22 -24.46 -10.29
C VAL A 92 4.06 -25.60 -11.30
N ALA A 93 4.90 -26.63 -11.23
CA ALA A 93 4.83 -27.77 -12.15
C ALA A 93 3.46 -28.50 -12.05
N ALA A 94 2.98 -28.74 -10.83
CA ALA A 94 1.70 -29.43 -10.62
C ALA A 94 0.50 -28.62 -11.12
N LEU A 95 0.54 -27.29 -11.02
CA LEU A 95 -0.50 -26.39 -11.52
C LEU A 95 -0.44 -26.21 -13.04
N ALA A 96 0.78 -26.18 -13.62
CA ALA A 96 1.00 -26.03 -15.05
C ALA A 96 0.59 -27.27 -15.86
N ASP A 97 0.76 -28.46 -15.28
CA ASP A 97 0.32 -29.73 -15.88
C ASP A 97 -1.20 -29.85 -15.99
N GLU A 98 -1.96 -29.01 -15.26
CA GLU A 98 -3.40 -29.03 -15.29
C GLU A 98 -3.95 -28.05 -16.35
N PRO A 99 -4.48 -28.54 -17.49
CA PRO A 99 -5.03 -27.68 -18.52
C PRO A 99 -6.26 -26.96 -17.98
N SER A 100 -6.09 -25.70 -17.63
CA SER A 100 -7.13 -24.90 -17.03
C SER A 100 -7.27 -23.56 -17.73
N ARG A 101 -8.53 -23.20 -17.97
CA ARG A 101 -8.93 -21.89 -18.45
C ARG A 101 -9.54 -21.15 -17.27
N ILE A 102 -8.89 -20.06 -16.86
CA ILE A 102 -9.33 -19.27 -15.71
C ILE A 102 -10.19 -18.10 -16.19
N PRO A 103 -11.36 -17.86 -15.60
CA PRO A 103 -12.13 -16.67 -15.90
C PRO A 103 -11.50 -15.45 -15.23
N ILE A 104 -11.36 -14.36 -15.97
CA ILE A 104 -10.90 -13.06 -15.46
C ILE A 104 -12.09 -12.12 -15.43
N TYR A 105 -12.35 -11.49 -14.29
CA TYR A 105 -13.46 -10.56 -14.09
C TYR A 105 -12.96 -9.14 -13.90
N MET A 106 -13.60 -8.20 -14.59
CA MET A 106 -13.32 -6.76 -14.48
C MET A 106 -14.65 -6.04 -14.23
N ASN A 107 -14.74 -5.24 -13.17
CA ASN A 107 -15.98 -4.57 -12.76
C ASN A 107 -17.18 -5.54 -12.62
N GLY A 108 -16.93 -6.75 -12.09
CA GLY A 108 -17.94 -7.79 -11.90
C GLY A 108 -18.43 -8.49 -13.19
N ARG A 109 -17.82 -8.19 -14.35
CA ARG A 109 -18.15 -8.80 -15.64
C ARG A 109 -17.02 -9.70 -16.11
N LEU A 110 -17.35 -10.82 -16.72
CA LEU A 110 -16.36 -11.70 -17.34
C LEU A 110 -15.67 -10.96 -18.49
N LEU A 111 -14.39 -10.67 -18.31
CA LEU A 111 -13.54 -10.02 -19.29
C LEU A 111 -13.09 -11.05 -20.31
N ILE A 112 -12.33 -12.06 -19.91
CA ILE A 112 -11.82 -13.11 -20.81
C ILE A 112 -11.61 -14.40 -20.04
N SER A 113 -11.32 -15.47 -20.77
CA SER A 113 -10.85 -16.71 -20.18
C SER A 113 -9.43 -16.99 -20.65
N LEU A 114 -8.48 -16.95 -19.71
CA LEU A 114 -7.06 -17.11 -19.98
C LEU A 114 -6.68 -18.58 -19.86
N ALA A 115 -6.00 -19.13 -20.87
CA ALA A 115 -5.39 -20.45 -20.75
C ALA A 115 -4.11 -20.32 -19.94
N LEU A 116 -4.06 -20.97 -18.78
CA LEU A 116 -2.86 -20.95 -17.95
C LEU A 116 -1.74 -21.73 -18.62
N ASN A 117 -0.57 -21.10 -18.72
CA ASN A 117 0.68 -21.75 -19.04
C ASN A 117 1.60 -21.72 -17.81
N GLU A 118 2.73 -22.44 -17.88
CA GLU A 118 3.69 -22.53 -16.77
C GLU A 118 4.20 -21.16 -16.32
N GLU A 119 4.44 -20.25 -17.26
CA GLU A 119 4.94 -18.90 -16.96
C GLU A 119 3.93 -18.07 -16.15
N MET A 120 2.66 -18.07 -16.53
CA MET A 120 1.59 -17.38 -15.81
C MET A 120 1.40 -17.95 -14.41
N VAL A 121 1.44 -19.28 -14.28
CA VAL A 121 1.37 -19.96 -12.98
C VAL A 121 2.57 -19.55 -12.11
N CYS A 122 3.77 -19.58 -12.68
CA CYS A 122 5.00 -19.16 -12.00
C CYS A 122 4.89 -17.72 -11.49
N ARG A 123 4.46 -16.78 -12.34
CA ARG A 123 4.24 -15.37 -11.96
C ARG A 123 3.27 -15.22 -10.80
N TYR A 124 2.13 -15.90 -10.85
CA TYR A 124 1.13 -15.84 -9.79
C TYR A 124 1.68 -16.42 -8.47
N VAL A 125 2.33 -17.59 -8.54
CA VAL A 125 2.92 -18.28 -7.38
C VAL A 125 4.02 -17.46 -6.72
N VAL A 126 4.93 -16.86 -7.51
CA VAL A 126 5.98 -15.97 -7.00
C VAL A 126 5.39 -14.75 -6.29
N LYS A 127 4.31 -14.17 -6.83
CA LYS A 127 3.62 -13.02 -6.22
C LYS A 127 2.94 -13.34 -4.90
N LEU A 128 2.58 -14.60 -4.63
CA LEU A 128 2.08 -15.04 -3.32
C LEU A 128 3.15 -15.05 -2.24
N ARG A 129 4.45 -15.03 -2.61
CA ARG A 129 5.58 -14.98 -1.68
C ARG A 129 5.52 -16.04 -0.57
N MET A 130 5.07 -17.24 -0.91
CA MET A 130 4.84 -18.34 0.05
C MET A 130 6.11 -18.80 0.79
N THR A 131 7.27 -18.59 0.19
CA THR A 131 8.58 -18.91 0.76
C THR A 131 9.07 -17.89 1.79
N ARG A 132 8.49 -16.68 1.82
CA ARG A 132 8.91 -15.61 2.71
C ARG A 132 8.15 -15.65 4.03
N GLN A 133 8.76 -16.19 5.08
CA GLN A 133 8.14 -16.18 6.41
C GLN A 133 8.43 -14.86 7.16
N PRO A 134 7.47 -14.36 7.96
CA PRO A 134 7.75 -13.28 8.90
C PRO A 134 8.84 -13.70 9.89
N ASP A 135 9.61 -12.72 10.38
CA ASP A 135 10.63 -12.99 11.40
C ASP A 135 10.00 -13.65 12.65
N PRO A 136 10.65 -14.64 13.28
CA PRO A 136 10.12 -15.30 14.47
C PRO A 136 9.79 -14.35 15.63
N ARG A 137 10.54 -13.25 15.79
CA ARG A 137 10.29 -12.24 16.82
C ARG A 137 8.97 -11.52 16.58
N LEU A 138 8.74 -11.08 15.33
CA LEU A 138 7.49 -10.45 14.93
C LEU A 138 6.32 -11.43 15.01
N SER A 139 6.52 -12.67 14.57
CA SER A 139 5.52 -13.73 14.66
C SER A 139 5.08 -13.97 16.11
N ALA A 140 6.02 -13.97 17.06
CA ALA A 140 5.71 -14.13 18.48
C ALA A 140 4.88 -12.96 19.04
N VAL A 141 5.14 -11.74 18.58
CA VAL A 141 4.39 -10.54 19.00
C VAL A 141 2.99 -10.53 18.38
N ILE A 142 2.85 -10.85 17.09
CA ILE A 142 1.56 -10.95 16.40
C ILE A 142 0.65 -11.98 17.06
N ARG A 143 1.19 -13.13 17.47
CA ARG A 143 0.41 -14.18 18.15
C ARG A 143 -0.27 -13.72 19.45
N ARG A 144 0.23 -12.65 20.09
CA ARG A 144 -0.35 -12.07 21.31
C ARG A 144 -1.55 -11.17 21.06
N ILE A 145 -1.80 -10.76 19.82
CA ILE A 145 -2.99 -9.98 19.46
C ILE A 145 -4.23 -10.86 19.75
N PRO A 146 -5.35 -10.32 20.26
CA PRO A 146 -6.55 -11.14 20.50
C PRO A 146 -7.36 -11.40 19.21
N ASP A 147 -7.36 -10.46 18.27
CA ASP A 147 -8.12 -10.56 17.02
C ASP A 147 -7.38 -11.37 15.94
N GLU A 148 -7.94 -12.51 15.55
CA GLU A 148 -7.43 -13.38 14.49
C GLU A 148 -7.48 -12.73 13.09
N GLY A 149 -8.46 -11.85 12.85
CA GLY A 149 -8.55 -11.12 11.59
C GLY A 149 -7.34 -10.20 11.40
N CYS A 150 -7.06 -9.40 12.43
CA CYS A 150 -5.89 -8.54 12.47
C CYS A 150 -4.58 -9.35 12.35
N LYS A 151 -4.42 -10.47 13.10
CA LYS A 151 -3.21 -11.32 12.98
C LYS A 151 -2.93 -11.76 11.55
N THR A 152 -3.95 -12.29 10.89
CA THR A 152 -3.82 -12.85 9.54
C THR A 152 -3.41 -11.75 8.56
N LYS A 153 -4.04 -10.58 8.64
CA LYS A 153 -3.69 -9.43 7.82
C LYS A 153 -2.27 -8.95 8.06
N LEU A 154 -1.84 -8.83 9.32
CA LEU A 154 -0.46 -8.43 9.63
C LEU A 154 0.57 -9.43 9.10
N GLY A 155 0.28 -10.73 9.18
CA GLY A 155 1.12 -11.77 8.56
C GLY A 155 1.30 -11.54 7.06
N ILE A 156 0.19 -11.31 6.34
CA ILE A 156 0.20 -11.00 4.91
C ILE A 156 0.99 -9.74 4.62
N MET A 157 0.75 -8.65 5.36
CA MET A 157 1.45 -7.37 5.15
C MET A 157 2.97 -7.52 5.30
N LEU A 158 3.44 -8.28 6.30
CA LEU A 158 4.86 -8.51 6.52
C LEU A 158 5.48 -9.40 5.43
N ARG A 159 4.73 -10.39 4.93
CA ARG A 159 5.12 -11.25 3.80
C ARG A 159 5.20 -10.45 2.50
N HIS A 160 4.24 -9.55 2.29
CA HIS A 160 4.15 -8.70 1.09
C HIS A 160 4.92 -7.37 1.20
N ALA A 161 5.60 -7.10 2.31
CA ALA A 161 6.40 -5.90 2.49
C ALA A 161 7.43 -5.74 1.35
N PRO A 162 7.61 -4.54 0.76
CA PRO A 162 8.46 -4.35 -0.43
C PRO A 162 9.91 -4.78 -0.26
N SER A 163 10.43 -4.71 0.97
CA SER A 163 11.80 -5.14 1.28
C SER A 163 11.86 -5.96 2.57
N PRO A 164 12.92 -6.76 2.78
CA PRO A 164 13.18 -7.38 4.08
C PRO A 164 13.31 -6.31 5.17
N LEU A 165 12.72 -6.59 6.32
CA LEU A 165 12.80 -5.67 7.46
C LEU A 165 14.23 -5.68 8.02
N THR A 166 14.73 -4.48 8.33
CA THR A 166 15.97 -4.31 9.08
C THR A 166 15.69 -4.50 10.57
N GLU A 167 16.70 -4.83 11.37
CA GLU A 167 16.56 -4.95 12.84
C GLU A 167 15.85 -3.75 13.48
N PRO A 168 16.21 -2.47 13.18
CA PRO A 168 15.48 -1.33 13.73
C PRO A 168 14.01 -1.26 13.30
N GLY A 169 13.71 -1.66 12.05
CA GLY A 169 12.33 -1.71 11.55
C GLY A 169 11.51 -2.79 12.26
N MET A 170 12.11 -3.94 12.55
CA MET A 170 11.47 -5.01 13.33
C MET A 170 11.17 -4.56 14.75
N ASP A 171 12.11 -3.89 15.42
CA ASP A 171 11.89 -3.38 16.79
C ASP A 171 10.77 -2.33 16.85
N VAL A 172 10.68 -1.46 15.83
CA VAL A 172 9.60 -0.47 15.70
C VAL A 172 8.25 -1.16 15.54
N ILE A 173 8.13 -2.11 14.62
CA ILE A 173 6.86 -2.82 14.36
C ILE A 173 6.45 -3.63 15.59
N ALA A 174 7.40 -4.34 16.22
CA ALA A 174 7.14 -5.08 17.46
C ALA A 174 6.63 -4.15 18.57
N GLY A 175 7.33 -3.02 18.79
CA GLY A 175 6.93 -2.02 19.78
C GLY A 175 5.57 -1.39 19.49
N LEU A 176 5.22 -1.19 18.21
CA LEU A 176 3.91 -0.70 17.83
C LEU A 176 2.80 -1.70 18.18
N ILE A 177 2.99 -2.97 17.82
CA ILE A 177 2.01 -4.03 18.10
C ILE A 177 1.83 -4.20 19.62
N GLU A 178 2.93 -4.21 20.39
CA GLU A 178 2.87 -4.37 21.85
C GLU A 178 2.18 -3.20 22.57
N ARG A 179 2.22 -1.99 22.00
CA ARG A 179 1.54 -0.80 22.57
C ARG A 179 0.10 -0.65 22.09
N ASN A 180 -0.24 -1.29 20.98
CA ASN A 180 -1.57 -1.23 20.36
C ASN A 180 -2.34 -2.56 20.53
N THR A 181 -2.05 -3.32 21.59
CA THR A 181 -2.65 -4.64 21.88
C THR A 181 -4.18 -4.62 22.03
N ALA A 182 -4.79 -3.45 22.12
CA ALA A 182 -6.24 -3.28 22.14
C ALA A 182 -6.92 -3.51 20.77
N GLY A 183 -6.16 -3.71 19.69
CA GLY A 183 -6.68 -4.21 18.41
C GLY A 183 -7.69 -3.27 17.76
N GLY A 184 -7.26 -2.04 17.45
CA GLY A 184 -8.04 -1.11 16.63
C GLY A 184 -7.64 -1.14 15.16
N GLY A 185 -8.57 -0.78 14.26
CA GLY A 185 -8.32 -0.68 12.81
C GLY A 185 -7.19 0.29 12.42
N ASP A 186 -6.76 1.16 13.32
CA ASP A 186 -5.64 2.06 13.12
C ASP A 186 -4.28 1.33 13.06
N LEU A 187 -4.14 0.17 13.71
CA LEU A 187 -2.88 -0.58 13.73
C LEU A 187 -2.48 -1.05 12.33
N GLU A 188 -3.45 -1.53 11.53
CA GLU A 188 -3.22 -1.96 10.15
C GLU A 188 -2.69 -0.80 9.30
N LYS A 189 -3.35 0.37 9.36
CA LYS A 189 -2.94 1.58 8.64
C LYS A 189 -1.55 2.06 9.06
N GLN A 190 -1.27 2.04 10.36
CA GLN A 190 0.02 2.42 10.91
C GLN A 190 1.16 1.51 10.43
N ILE A 191 0.94 0.18 10.44
CA ILE A 191 1.94 -0.77 9.95
C ILE A 191 2.12 -0.63 8.44
N ALA A 192 1.05 -0.47 7.67
CA ALA A 192 1.14 -0.23 6.22
C ALA A 192 2.01 0.99 5.92
N PHE A 193 1.77 2.10 6.64
CA PHE A 193 2.54 3.32 6.50
C PHE A 193 4.03 3.13 6.86
N ILE A 194 4.31 2.44 7.97
CA ILE A 194 5.69 2.11 8.37
C ILE A 194 6.38 1.30 7.26
N LEU A 195 5.72 0.24 6.75
CA LEU A 195 6.28 -0.61 5.71
C LEU A 195 6.59 0.15 4.41
N ASP A 196 5.80 1.17 4.06
CA ASP A 196 6.03 2.05 2.91
C ASP A 196 7.30 2.90 3.08
N ILE A 197 7.52 3.47 4.28
CA ILE A 197 8.66 4.36 4.55
C ILE A 197 9.95 3.61 4.97
N MET A 198 9.88 2.30 5.25
CA MET A 198 11.04 1.49 5.64
C MET A 198 12.24 1.56 4.68
N PRO A 199 12.07 1.60 3.34
CA PRO A 199 13.21 1.74 2.44
C PRO A 199 14.02 3.02 2.68
N GLU A 200 13.37 4.10 3.12
CA GLU A 200 14.00 5.40 3.39
C GLU A 200 14.84 5.39 4.67
N LEU A 201 14.51 4.52 5.64
CA LEU A 201 15.28 4.36 6.89
C LEU A 201 16.67 3.77 6.70
N LYS A 202 16.95 3.14 5.55
CA LYS A 202 18.27 2.56 5.25
C LYS A 202 19.38 3.61 5.23
N ASN A 203 19.04 4.90 5.14
CA ASN A 203 19.97 6.02 5.05
C ASN A 203 20.50 6.54 6.41
N GLY A 204 20.28 5.82 7.52
CA GLY A 204 20.77 6.21 8.85
C GLY A 204 19.96 7.34 9.51
N ILE A 205 18.86 7.77 8.88
CA ILE A 205 17.88 8.70 9.44
C ILE A 205 17.07 7.95 10.51
N ARG A 206 16.87 8.56 11.68
CA ARG A 206 16.03 7.97 12.73
C ARG A 206 14.56 8.04 12.31
N LEU A 207 13.76 7.06 12.71
CA LEU A 207 12.34 7.00 12.36
C LEU A 207 11.59 8.28 12.73
N TYR A 208 11.83 8.83 13.93
CA TYR A 208 11.19 10.07 14.35
C TYR A 208 11.49 11.24 13.39
N ASP A 209 12.75 11.41 13.01
CA ASP A 209 13.16 12.49 12.12
C ASP A 209 12.51 12.33 10.73
N LEU A 210 12.42 11.09 10.24
CA LEU A 210 11.75 10.78 8.97
C LEU A 210 10.25 11.12 9.02
N LEU A 211 9.57 10.73 10.10
CA LEU A 211 8.16 11.04 10.31
C LEU A 211 7.92 12.55 10.35
N THR A 212 8.76 13.30 11.06
CA THR A 212 8.68 14.76 11.13
C THR A 212 8.92 15.42 9.77
N ILE A 213 9.94 14.99 9.03
CA ILE A 213 10.22 15.50 7.67
C ILE A 213 9.00 15.27 6.76
N ARG A 214 8.41 14.06 6.80
CA ARG A 214 7.27 13.72 5.96
C ARG A 214 6.00 14.48 6.35
N LYS A 215 5.76 14.68 7.65
CA LYS A 215 4.69 15.54 8.16
C LYS A 215 4.82 16.97 7.61
N HIS A 216 6.01 17.57 7.71
CA HIS A 216 6.24 18.91 7.19
C HIS A 216 6.07 19.02 5.68
N PHE A 217 6.46 17.99 4.93
CA PHE A 217 6.25 17.92 3.49
C PHE A 217 4.75 17.93 3.14
N LEU A 218 3.96 17.09 3.81
CA LEU A 218 2.51 17.03 3.62
C LEU A 218 1.82 18.36 4.00
N GLU A 219 2.17 18.93 5.15
CA GLU A 219 1.64 20.22 5.61
C GLU A 219 1.97 21.37 4.65
N SER A 220 3.17 21.37 4.07
CA SER A 220 3.58 22.37 3.08
C SER A 220 2.79 22.19 1.79
N GLY A 221 2.60 20.95 1.33
CA GLY A 221 1.76 20.64 0.18
C GLY A 221 0.30 21.08 0.34
N ILE A 222 -0.28 20.89 1.54
CA ILE A 222 -1.64 21.36 1.85
C ILE A 222 -1.72 22.91 1.81
N ARG A 223 -0.72 23.60 2.37
CA ARG A 223 -0.64 25.07 2.32
C ARG A 223 -0.50 25.58 0.88
N ASP A 224 0.32 24.93 0.07
CA ASP A 224 0.53 25.28 -1.33
C ASP A 224 -0.74 25.04 -2.17
N ALA A 225 -1.47 23.96 -1.91
CA ALA A 225 -2.75 23.69 -2.54
C ALA A 225 -3.80 24.77 -2.16
N ALA A 226 -3.86 25.16 -0.89
CA ALA A 226 -4.78 26.19 -0.41
C ALA A 226 -4.48 27.58 -1.00
N THR A 227 -3.20 27.95 -1.09
CA THR A 227 -2.78 29.22 -1.71
C THR A 227 -3.04 29.22 -3.21
N THR A 228 -2.81 28.10 -3.91
CA THR A 228 -3.11 27.95 -5.33
C THR A 228 -4.61 28.06 -5.59
N ARG A 229 -5.45 27.37 -4.79
CA ARG A 229 -6.91 27.46 -4.89
C ARG A 229 -7.41 28.89 -4.67
N SER A 230 -6.89 29.57 -3.65
CA SER A 230 -7.20 30.99 -3.40
C SER A 230 -6.80 31.93 -4.54
N ARG A 231 -5.76 31.58 -5.31
CA ARG A 231 -5.37 32.32 -6.52
C ARG A 231 -6.30 32.00 -7.69
N MET A 232 -6.75 30.75 -7.84
CA MET A 232 -7.72 30.35 -8.85
C MET A 232 -9.10 31.01 -8.64
N ASP A 233 -9.51 31.21 -7.40
CA ASP A 233 -10.77 31.90 -7.09
C ASP A 233 -10.70 33.42 -7.34
N LYS A 234 -9.49 34.00 -7.37
CA LYS A 234 -9.25 35.45 -7.54
C LYS A 234 -8.87 35.86 -8.97
N TYR A 235 -8.34 34.95 -9.78
CA TYR A 235 -7.82 35.27 -11.12
C TYR A 235 -8.46 34.38 -12.19
N ASN A 236 -8.71 34.96 -13.38
CA ASN A 236 -9.20 34.21 -14.54
C ASN A 236 -8.16 33.11 -14.92
N PRO A 237 -8.58 31.85 -15.14
CA PRO A 237 -7.68 30.72 -15.49
C PRO A 237 -6.67 31.02 -16.61
N GLU A 238 -6.99 31.90 -17.55
CA GLU A 238 -6.09 32.35 -18.62
C GLU A 238 -4.85 33.09 -18.08
N MET A 239 -4.98 33.87 -17.01
CA MET A 239 -3.87 34.59 -16.34
C MET A 239 -2.94 33.65 -15.55
N LEU A 240 -3.47 32.54 -15.04
CA LEU A 240 -2.69 31.52 -14.31
C LEU A 240 -1.80 30.69 -15.24
N ILE A 241 -2.28 30.40 -16.45
CA ILE A 241 -1.49 29.73 -17.48
C ILE A 241 -0.39 30.67 -18.01
N MET A 242 -0.68 31.96 -18.20
CA MET A 242 0.30 32.95 -18.66
C MET A 242 1.44 33.22 -17.66
N THR A 243 1.22 32.99 -16.36
CA THR A 243 2.24 33.17 -15.31
C THR A 243 3.03 31.90 -15.01
N GLY A 244 2.79 30.80 -15.72
CA GLY A 244 3.51 29.54 -15.55
C GLY A 244 3.17 28.79 -14.26
N GLY A 245 2.05 29.12 -13.61
CA GLY A 245 1.59 28.43 -12.40
C GLY A 245 1.15 27.00 -12.72
N ARG A 246 1.89 26.00 -12.21
CA ARG A 246 1.41 24.62 -12.20
C ARG A 246 0.43 24.48 -11.04
N VAL A 247 -0.74 23.89 -11.30
CA VAL A 247 -1.65 23.48 -10.23
C VAL A 247 -1.05 22.22 -9.58
N PRO A 248 -0.66 22.25 -8.31
CA PRO A 248 -0.26 21.03 -7.60
C PRO A 248 -1.51 20.16 -7.47
N TYR A 249 -1.49 18.96 -8.05
CA TYR A 249 -2.50 17.96 -7.74
C TYR A 249 -2.13 17.31 -6.41
N VAL A 250 -2.56 17.93 -5.31
CA VAL A 250 -2.46 17.37 -3.97
C VAL A 250 -3.87 17.01 -3.52
N ASP A 251 -4.10 15.73 -3.26
CA ASP A 251 -5.29 15.27 -2.55
C ASP A 251 -5.15 15.67 -1.07
N VAL A 252 -5.83 16.76 -0.71
CA VAL A 252 -5.76 17.34 0.64
C VAL A 252 -6.31 16.39 1.70
N GLU A 253 -7.31 15.58 1.36
CA GLU A 253 -7.93 14.64 2.32
C GLU A 253 -7.00 13.46 2.57
N ALA A 254 -6.42 12.87 1.52
CA ALA A 254 -5.41 11.82 1.67
C ALA A 254 -4.15 12.30 2.43
N ALA A 255 -3.72 13.54 2.18
CA ALA A 255 -2.59 14.14 2.89
C ALA A 255 -2.89 14.35 4.39
N ARG A 256 -4.13 14.73 4.75
CA ARG A 256 -4.56 14.86 6.15
C ARG A 256 -4.60 13.52 6.86
N GLU A 257 -5.17 12.50 6.23
CA GLU A 257 -5.20 11.15 6.81
C GLU A 257 -3.79 10.63 7.10
N GLN A 258 -2.83 10.90 6.21
CA GLN A 258 -1.42 10.56 6.47
C GLN A 258 -0.82 11.32 7.65
N ILE A 259 -1.15 12.61 7.82
CA ILE A 259 -0.70 13.39 8.98
C ILE A 259 -1.26 12.79 10.28
N ASP A 260 -2.54 12.42 10.29
CA ASP A 260 -3.18 11.81 11.47
C ASP A 260 -2.52 10.47 11.83
N ILE A 261 -2.16 9.66 10.83
CA ILE A 261 -1.40 8.42 11.03
C ILE A 261 -0.02 8.71 11.61
N ILE A 262 0.70 9.71 11.09
CA ILE A 262 2.02 10.10 11.59
C ILE A 262 1.93 10.55 13.05
N ASP A 263 0.95 11.39 13.39
CA ASP A 263 0.78 11.88 14.75
C ASP A 263 0.43 10.74 15.70
N SER A 264 -0.47 9.84 15.29
CA SER A 264 -0.82 8.64 16.06
C SER A 264 0.40 7.72 16.29
N LEU A 265 1.24 7.53 15.27
CA LEU A 265 2.51 6.80 15.38
C LEU A 265 3.47 7.48 16.36
N CYS A 266 3.61 8.80 16.28
CA CYS A 266 4.48 9.58 17.15
C CYS A 266 4.07 9.48 18.63
N ILE A 267 2.76 9.60 18.91
CA ILE A 267 2.21 9.38 20.26
C ILE A 267 2.51 7.96 20.72
N THR A 268 2.19 6.97 19.89
CA THR A 268 2.27 5.56 20.29
C THR A 268 3.70 5.11 20.53
N LEU A 269 4.64 5.49 19.66
CA LEU A 269 6.04 5.03 19.71
C LEU A 269 6.94 5.89 20.60
N PHE A 270 6.74 7.22 20.60
CA PHE A 270 7.66 8.15 21.28
C PHE A 270 7.01 8.90 22.45
N GLY A 271 5.69 8.80 22.64
CA GLY A 271 4.97 9.51 23.70
C GLY A 271 4.96 11.02 23.52
N ARG A 272 5.30 11.52 22.33
CA ARG A 272 5.36 12.94 21.97
C ARG A 272 4.98 13.09 20.51
N THR A 273 4.28 14.17 20.19
CA THR A 273 4.11 14.65 18.82
C THR A 273 4.82 15.98 18.69
N ASP A 274 5.29 16.27 17.49
CA ASP A 274 5.63 17.64 17.14
C ASP A 274 4.31 18.42 17.05
N ILE A 275 3.91 19.00 18.18
CA ILE A 275 2.84 19.99 18.24
C ILE A 275 3.46 21.28 17.69
N LEU A 276 3.42 21.44 16.37
CA LEU A 276 3.41 22.78 15.82
C LEU A 276 2.07 23.38 16.24
N LEU A 277 2.11 24.28 17.23
CA LEU A 277 1.07 25.27 17.39
C LEU A 277 0.76 25.81 15.98
N PRO A 278 -0.52 25.90 15.57
CA PRO A 278 -0.84 26.63 14.36
C PRO A 278 -0.14 27.97 14.51
N THR A 279 0.73 28.32 13.56
CA THR A 279 1.28 29.68 13.50
C THR A 279 0.07 30.58 13.71
N PRO A 280 0.06 31.43 14.75
CA PRO A 280 -1.10 32.26 15.03
C PRO A 280 -1.41 32.93 13.71
N GLY A 281 -2.57 32.58 13.16
CA GLY A 281 -2.98 33.03 11.84
C GLY A 281 -2.72 34.52 11.84
N VAL A 282 -2.02 35.00 10.81
CA VAL A 282 -1.66 36.42 10.68
C VAL A 282 -2.88 37.22 11.07
N VAL A 283 -2.89 37.70 12.32
CA VAL A 283 -3.89 38.63 12.78
C VAL A 283 -3.44 39.87 12.05
N ASP A 284 -4.19 40.24 11.04
CA ASP A 284 -4.09 41.54 10.40
C ASP A 284 -4.31 42.58 11.50
N LEU A 285 -3.21 43.00 12.13
CA LEU A 285 -3.16 44.12 13.06
C LEU A 285 -3.25 45.39 12.21
N GLY A 286 -4.43 45.59 11.63
CA GLY A 286 -4.73 46.59 10.61
C GLY A 286 -3.87 47.84 10.77
N GLN A 287 -3.13 48.17 9.71
CA GLN A 287 -2.23 49.30 9.54
C GLN A 287 -2.10 50.24 10.77
N ALA A 288 -1.24 49.88 11.73
CA ALA A 288 -0.77 50.84 12.71
C ALA A 288 0.15 51.85 11.99
N ALA A 289 -0.42 53.00 11.62
CA ALA A 289 0.26 54.01 10.81
C ALA A 289 1.31 54.84 11.58
N THR A 290 1.52 54.64 12.89
CA THR A 290 2.51 55.43 13.62
C THR A 290 2.97 54.81 14.94
N ILE A 291 4.27 54.99 15.27
CA ILE A 291 4.93 54.55 16.52
C ILE A 291 4.28 55.18 17.79
N SER A 292 3.42 56.20 17.65
CA SER A 292 2.76 56.87 18.77
C SER A 292 1.67 56.04 19.47
N ASP A 293 1.15 54.97 18.86
CA ASP A 293 0.04 54.19 19.44
C ASP A 293 0.49 53.02 20.33
N LEU A 294 1.77 52.66 20.32
CA LEU A 294 2.32 51.59 21.18
C LEU A 294 2.46 51.99 22.66
N LYS A 295 2.27 53.26 23.02
CA LYS A 295 2.34 53.74 24.42
C LYS A 295 1.03 53.69 25.19
N LYS A 296 -0.08 53.24 24.58
CA LYS A 296 -1.39 53.13 25.25
C LYS A 296 -1.77 51.70 25.66
N LEU A 297 -0.87 50.73 25.50
CA LEU A 297 -1.12 49.31 25.80
C LEU A 297 -0.37 48.81 27.03
N THR A 298 0.24 49.70 27.81
CA THR A 298 1.00 49.36 29.03
C THR A 298 0.59 50.11 30.30
N ASP A 299 -0.62 50.70 30.33
CA ASP A 299 -1.31 51.09 31.57
C ASP A 299 -2.68 50.39 31.66
#